data_AF-A0A7C3HGL4-F1
#
_entry.id   AF-A0A7C3HGL4-F1
#
_cell.length_a   1.000
_cell.length_b   1.000
_cell.length_c   1.000
_cell.angle_alpha   90.00
_cell.angle_beta   90.00
_cell.angle_gamma   90.00
#
_symmetry.space_group_name_H-M   'P 1'
#
loop_
_entity.id
_entity.type
_entity.pdbx_description
1 polymer ?
#
loop_
_entity_poly.entity_id
_entity_poly.type
_entity_poly.pdbx_seq_one_letter_code
_entity_poly.pdbx_strand_id
1 'polypeptide(L)'
;MPLATQPEIPIQPVNKPILCSPYAEPTEHWVYDTSTGEASRFPGWRPAGYWFKTRRTGDATLMLKGFAEEERDDLPLVNRQRADVKRWRELVAAIPEMEEHSLAEKGKADN
;
A
#
# COMPACT_ATOMS: atom_id res chain seq x y z
N MET A 1 25.23 -31.57 -18.73
CA MET A 1 24.43 -30.73 -19.64
C MET A 1 24.37 -29.34 -19.04
N PRO A 2 24.74 -28.26 -19.75
CA PRO A 2 24.62 -26.92 -19.19
C PRO A 2 23.14 -26.54 -19.13
N LEU A 3 22.68 -26.12 -17.95
CA LEU A 3 21.33 -25.62 -17.71
C LEU A 3 21.15 -24.35 -18.56
N ALA A 4 20.21 -24.35 -19.50
CA ALA A 4 19.94 -23.19 -20.33
C ALA A 4 19.53 -22.01 -19.43
N THR A 5 20.34 -20.96 -19.41
CA THR A 5 20.00 -19.69 -18.78
C THR A 5 18.75 -19.14 -19.48
N GLN A 6 17.59 -19.22 -18.82
CA GLN A 6 16.37 -18.64 -19.36
C GLN A 6 16.57 -17.12 -19.52
N PRO A 7 16.13 -16.53 -20.64
CA PRO A 7 16.22 -15.09 -20.82
C PRO A 7 15.39 -14.40 -19.72
N GLU A 8 15.99 -13.40 -19.07
CA GLU A 8 15.34 -12.59 -18.04
C GLU A 8 14.27 -11.71 -18.71
N ILE A 9 13.03 -12.21 -18.75
CA ILE A 9 11.90 -11.51 -19.36
C ILE A 9 11.48 -10.39 -18.40
N PRO A 10 11.35 -9.13 -18.86
CA PRO A 10 10.83 -8.04 -18.04
C PRO A 10 9.45 -8.39 -17.49
N ILE A 11 9.24 -8.14 -16.19
CA ILE A 11 7.96 -8.37 -15.51
C ILE A 11 6.85 -7.64 -16.30
N GLN A 12 5.91 -8.40 -16.85
CA GLN A 12 4.84 -7.83 -17.67
C GLN A 12 3.76 -7.20 -16.79
N PRO A 13 3.19 -6.07 -17.22
CA PRO A 13 2.11 -5.43 -16.47
C PRO A 13 0.85 -6.31 -16.47
N VAL A 14 0.16 -6.35 -15.34
CA VAL A 14 -1.15 -6.99 -15.23
C VAL A 14 -2.22 -6.28 -16.04
N ASN A 15 -3.20 -7.03 -16.57
CA ASN A 15 -4.28 -6.49 -17.40
C ASN A 15 -5.11 -5.36 -16.74
N LYS A 16 -5.31 -5.42 -15.41
CA LYS A 16 -6.03 -4.39 -14.64
C LYS A 16 -5.16 -3.94 -13.46
N PRO A 17 -4.33 -2.90 -13.64
CA PRO A 17 -3.36 -2.49 -12.63
C PRO A 17 -4.01 -1.79 -11.42
N ILE A 18 -5.13 -1.11 -11.62
CA ILE A 18 -5.83 -0.36 -10.56
C ILE A 18 -6.85 -1.29 -9.90
N LEU A 19 -6.61 -1.64 -8.63
CA LEU A 19 -7.49 -2.52 -7.84
C LEU A 19 -8.46 -1.76 -6.94
N CYS A 20 -8.00 -0.65 -6.35
CA CYS A 20 -8.73 0.07 -5.31
C CYS A 20 -9.17 1.46 -5.79
N SER A 21 -10.29 1.94 -5.28
CA SER A 21 -10.76 3.32 -5.47
C SER A 21 -9.84 4.31 -4.75
N PRO A 22 -9.57 5.51 -5.31
CA PRO A 22 -8.71 6.52 -4.68
C PRO A 22 -9.30 7.13 -3.40
N TYR A 23 -10.62 7.00 -3.19
CA TYR A 23 -11.32 7.60 -2.04
C TYR A 23 -11.61 6.59 -0.92
N ALA A 24 -11.43 5.31 -1.18
CA ALA A 24 -11.67 4.24 -0.20
C ALA A 24 -10.34 3.72 0.37
N GLU A 25 -10.40 3.09 1.54
CA GLU A 25 -9.23 2.38 2.09
C GLU A 25 -8.84 1.21 1.16
N PRO A 26 -7.56 1.07 0.79
CA PRO A 26 -7.14 -0.02 -0.08
C PRO A 26 -7.32 -1.38 0.58
N THR A 27 -8.05 -2.26 -0.09
CA THR A 27 -8.35 -3.61 0.39
C THR A 27 -7.40 -4.66 -0.15
N GLU A 28 -6.70 -4.38 -1.26
CA GLU A 28 -5.87 -5.37 -1.94
C GLU A 28 -4.72 -4.74 -2.71
N HIS A 29 -3.72 -5.57 -3.03
CA HIS A 29 -2.54 -5.11 -3.71
C HIS A 29 -1.81 -6.21 -4.50
N TRP A 30 -1.19 -5.85 -5.62
CA TRP A 30 -0.37 -6.74 -6.46
C TRP A 30 1.02 -7.02 -5.89
N VAL A 31 1.34 -8.26 -5.52
CA VAL A 31 2.70 -8.70 -5.17
C VAL A 31 3.29 -9.45 -6.36
N TYR A 32 4.48 -9.04 -6.79
CA TYR A 32 5.21 -9.73 -7.85
C TYR A 32 6.25 -10.65 -7.23
N ASP A 33 6.31 -11.88 -7.70
CA ASP A 33 7.44 -12.77 -7.44
C ASP A 33 8.61 -12.35 -8.34
N THR A 34 9.73 -11.97 -7.74
CA THR A 34 10.92 -11.50 -8.46
C THR A 34 11.62 -12.60 -9.25
N SER A 35 11.34 -13.87 -8.94
CA SER A 35 11.94 -15.02 -9.63
C SER A 35 11.17 -15.46 -10.86
N THR A 36 9.84 -15.37 -10.82
CA THR A 36 8.95 -15.82 -11.90
C THR A 36 8.31 -14.67 -12.68
N GLY A 37 8.29 -13.46 -12.10
CA GLY A 37 7.59 -12.31 -12.64
C GLY A 37 6.06 -12.40 -12.53
N GLU A 38 5.53 -13.42 -11.85
CA GLU A 38 4.09 -13.61 -11.70
C GLU A 38 3.49 -12.63 -10.70
N ALA A 39 2.32 -12.08 -11.05
CA ALA A 39 1.58 -11.14 -10.21
C ALA A 39 0.48 -11.84 -9.44
N SER A 40 0.49 -11.72 -8.11
CA SER A 40 -0.54 -12.24 -7.22
C SER A 40 -1.26 -11.10 -6.49
N ARG A 41 -2.56 -11.27 -6.21
CA ARG A 41 -3.32 -10.32 -5.38
C ARG A 41 -3.18 -10.74 -3.93
N PHE A 42 -2.72 -9.83 -3.10
CA PHE A 42 -2.62 -10.02 -1.66
C PHE A 42 -3.64 -9.12 -0.95
N PRO A 43 -4.38 -9.65 0.05
CA PRO A 43 -5.34 -8.86 0.79
C PRO A 43 -4.66 -7.86 1.73
N GLY A 44 -5.35 -6.77 2.01
CA GLY A 44 -4.90 -5.70 2.90
C GLY A 44 -4.02 -4.65 2.22
N TRP A 45 -3.68 -3.64 3.01
CA TRP A 45 -2.88 -2.52 2.56
C TRP A 45 -1.39 -2.89 2.50
N ARG A 46 -0.69 -2.41 1.47
CA ARG A 46 0.77 -2.59 1.37
C ARG A 46 1.45 -1.89 2.54
N PRO A 47 2.39 -2.56 3.25
CA PRO A 47 3.25 -1.86 4.19
C PRO A 47 3.97 -0.71 3.49
N ALA A 48 4.08 0.43 4.17
CA ALA A 48 4.92 1.54 3.77
C ALA A 48 6.38 1.09 3.84
N GLY A 49 7.12 1.41 2.79
CA GLY A 49 8.53 1.17 2.64
C GLY A 49 9.08 2.04 1.53
N TYR A 50 10.39 2.10 1.40
CA TYR A 50 11.06 2.74 0.28
C TYR A 50 11.98 1.75 -0.41
N TRP A 51 12.17 1.97 -1.70
CA TRP A 51 13.11 1.22 -2.51
C TRP A 51 14.41 2.01 -2.61
N PHE A 52 15.53 1.34 -2.46
CA PHE A 52 16.85 1.93 -2.64
C PHE A 52 17.73 1.01 -3.48
N LYS A 53 18.74 1.62 -4.12
CA LYS A 53 19.74 0.90 -4.90
C LYS A 53 21.08 1.02 -4.19
N THR A 54 21.63 -0.11 -3.77
CA THR A 54 22.97 -0.19 -3.20
C THR A 54 23.97 -0.12 -4.36
N ARG A 55 24.42 1.08 -4.73
CA ARG A 55 25.33 1.27 -5.88
C ARG A 55 26.67 0.56 -5.62
N ARG A 56 26.96 -0.54 -6.32
CA ARG A 56 28.34 -1.03 -6.47
C ARG A 56 29.06 -0.13 -7.49
N THR A 57 30.02 0.67 -7.02
CA THR A 57 30.94 1.43 -7.88
C THR A 57 31.76 0.45 -8.72
N GLY A 58 31.44 0.29 -10.01
CA GLY A 58 32.23 -0.54 -10.92
C GLY A 58 31.65 -0.86 -12.30
N ASP A 59 30.34 -1.06 -12.46
CA ASP A 59 29.82 -1.67 -13.69
C ASP A 59 28.93 -0.73 -14.52
N ALA A 60 29.53 -0.13 -15.56
CA ALA A 60 28.82 0.66 -16.57
C ALA A 60 27.83 -0.16 -17.43
N THR A 61 27.85 -1.49 -17.32
CA THR A 61 26.92 -2.43 -18.01
C THR A 61 25.60 -2.65 -17.24
N LEU A 62 25.46 -2.09 -16.03
CA LEU A 62 24.37 -2.41 -15.10
C LEU A 62 23.10 -1.54 -15.23
N MET A 63 22.83 -0.90 -16.39
CA MET A 63 21.59 -0.13 -16.54
C MET A 63 20.32 -1.00 -16.58
N LEU A 64 20.43 -2.29 -16.93
CA LEU A 64 19.26 -3.18 -17.06
C LEU A 64 18.98 -4.06 -15.82
N LYS A 65 19.99 -4.31 -15.00
CA LYS A 65 19.87 -4.98 -13.68
C LYS A 65 19.26 -4.08 -12.59
N GLY A 66 18.87 -2.86 -12.96
CA GLY A 66 18.36 -1.85 -12.04
C GLY A 66 17.09 -2.24 -11.29
N PHE A 67 16.34 -3.27 -11.72
CA PHE A 67 15.18 -3.80 -10.99
C PHE A 67 15.50 -5.02 -10.11
N ALA A 68 16.63 -5.71 -10.37
CA ALA A 68 17.02 -6.93 -9.67
C ALA A 68 17.76 -6.64 -8.35
N GLU A 69 18.37 -5.46 -8.22
CA GLU A 69 19.07 -4.99 -7.02
C GLU A 69 18.28 -3.88 -6.31
N GLU A 70 16.95 -3.93 -6.35
CA GLU A 70 16.11 -3.03 -5.55
C GLU A 70 15.90 -3.68 -4.19
N GLU A 71 16.63 -3.18 -3.18
CA GLU A 71 16.36 -3.53 -1.79
C GLU A 71 15.18 -2.68 -1.30
N ARG A 72 14.27 -3.31 -0.57
CA ARG A 72 13.15 -2.64 0.08
C ARG A 72 13.38 -2.63 1.57
N ASP A 73 13.31 -1.45 2.16
CA ASP A 73 13.21 -1.29 3.61
C ASP A 73 11.82 -0.81 4.00
N ASP A 74 11.34 -1.27 5.13
CA ASP A 74 10.02 -0.91 5.65
C ASP A 74 10.09 0.34 6.53
N LEU A 75 8.98 1.06 6.59
CA LEU A 75 8.83 2.26 7.42
C LEU A 75 7.93 1.94 8.62
N PRO A 76 8.48 1.37 9.71
CA PRO A 76 7.68 0.84 10.82
C PRO A 76 6.84 1.92 11.53
N LEU A 77 7.38 3.13 11.68
CA LEU A 77 6.65 4.25 12.29
C LEU A 77 5.44 4.67 11.46
N VAL A 78 5.60 4.74 10.13
CA VAL A 78 4.51 5.08 9.21
C VAL A 78 3.43 4.00 9.23
N ASN A 79 3.84 2.73 9.23
CA ASN A 79 2.90 1.61 9.34
C ASN A 79 2.09 1.64 10.63
N ARG A 80 2.72 2.02 11.75
CA ARG A 80 2.03 2.23 13.03
C ARG A 80 1.01 3.38 12.94
N GLN A 81 1.44 4.54 12.42
CA GLN A 81 0.56 5.70 12.26
C GLN A 81 -0.67 5.38 11.38
N ARG A 82 -0.48 4.58 10.33
CA ARG A 82 -1.58 4.11 9.47
C ARG A 82 -2.60 3.28 10.24
N ALA A 83 -2.14 2.38 11.11
CA ALA A 83 -3.02 1.60 11.98
C ALA A 83 -3.79 2.49 12.97
N ASP A 84 -3.12 3.52 13.53
CA ASP A 84 -3.78 4.48 14.43
C ASP A 84 -4.87 5.28 13.71
N VAL A 85 -4.60 5.78 12.49
CA VAL A 85 -5.59 6.50 11.67
C VAL A 85 -6.79 5.60 11.34
N LYS A 86 -6.54 4.33 11.01
CA LYS A 86 -7.62 3.36 10.78
C LYS A 86 -8.50 3.23 12.02
N ARG A 87 -7.89 3.01 13.18
CA ARG A 87 -8.61 2.93 14.46
C ARG A 87 -9.43 4.19 14.74
N TRP A 88 -8.90 5.38 14.45
CA TRP A 88 -9.63 6.63 14.65
C TRP A 88 -10.84 6.76 13.72
N ARG A 89 -10.72 6.34 12.45
CA ARG A 89 -11.86 6.32 11.52
C ARG A 89 -12.96 5.39 11.98
N GLU A 90 -12.60 4.20 12.47
CA GLU A 90 -13.54 3.23 13.02
C GLU A 90 -14.25 3.78 14.26
N LEU A 91 -13.53 4.47 15.15
CA LEU A 91 -14.11 5.12 16.32
C LEU A 91 -15.07 6.25 15.92
N VAL A 92 -14.69 7.12 14.97
CA VAL A 92 -15.56 8.22 14.50
C VAL A 92 -16.82 7.67 13.85
N ALA A 93 -16.70 6.63 13.02
CA ALA A 93 -17.85 5.97 12.39
C ALA A 93 -18.78 5.29 13.41
N ALA A 94 -18.26 4.91 14.58
CA ALA A 94 -19.02 4.29 15.66
C ALA A 94 -19.67 5.30 16.63
N ILE A 95 -19.39 6.61 16.49
CA ILE A 95 -20.08 7.64 17.26
C ILE A 95 -21.46 7.84 16.63
N PRO A 96 -22.57 7.55 17.34
CA PRO A 96 -23.89 7.88 16.84
C PRO A 96 -24.02 9.41 16.74
N GLU A 97 -24.68 9.91 15.70
CA GLU A 97 -24.99 11.32 15.49
C GLU A 97 -25.59 11.93 16.77
N MET A 98 -24.80 12.71 17.51
CA MET A 98 -25.28 13.49 18.66
C MET A 98 -25.89 14.80 18.18
N GLU A 99 -26.82 14.74 17.23
CA GLU A 99 -27.63 15.86 16.77
C GLU A 99 -29.11 15.55 17.00
N GLU A 100 -29.66 16.00 18.14
CA GLU A 100 -31.07 16.45 18.22
C GLU A 100 -31.41 17.12 19.57
N HIS A 101 -30.67 16.85 20.65
CA HIS A 101 -31.06 17.34 21.99
C HIS A 101 -30.78 18.83 22.29
N SER A 102 -30.01 19.56 21.47
CA SER A 102 -29.71 20.98 21.74
C SER A 102 -30.80 21.97 21.24
N LEU A 103 -31.75 21.53 20.41
CA LEU A 103 -32.80 22.41 19.86
C LEU A 103 -34.12 22.35 20.66
N ALA A 104 -34.33 21.31 21.49
CA ALA A 104 -35.57 21.12 22.24
C ALA A 104 -35.63 21.93 23.57
N GLU A 105 -34.49 22.29 24.17
CA GLU A 105 -34.50 23.01 25.46
C GLU A 105 -34.71 24.52 25.33
N LYS A 106 -34.54 25.11 24.14
CA LYS A 106 -34.76 26.54 23.92
C LYS A 106 -36.24 26.94 23.80
N GLY A 107 -37.17 25.99 23.70
CA GLY A 107 -38.61 26.27 23.59
C GLY A 107 -39.41 26.22 24.89
N LYS A 108 -38.78 25.86 26.04
CA LYS A 108 -39.50 25.65 27.31
C LYS A 108 -39.27 26.75 28.36
N ALA A 109 -38.43 27.74 28.05
CA ALA A 109 -38.14 28.85 28.96
C ALA A 109 -39.07 30.07 28.78
N ASP A 110 -39.93 30.08 27.76
CA ASP A 110 -40.80 31.22 27.40
C ASP A 110 -42.31 30.92 27.63
N ASN A 111 -42.67 30.30 28.76
CA ASN A 111 -44.07 30.25 29.21
C ASN A 111 -44.21 30.37 30.73
#